data_AF-A0A3D2L3Z9-F1
#
_entry.id   AF-A0A3D2L3Z9-F1
#
_cell.length_a   1.000
_cell.length_b   1.000
_cell.length_c   1.000
_cell.angle_alpha   90.00
_cell.angle_beta   90.00
_cell.angle_gamma   90.00
#
_symmetry.space_group_name_H-M   'P 1'
#
loop_
_entity.id
_entity.type
_entity.pdbx_description
1 polymer ?
#
loop_
_entity_poly.entity_id
_entity_poly.type
_entity_poly.pdbx_seq_one_letter_code
_entity_poly.pdbx_strand_id
1 'polypeptide(L)'
;QHRPVTRHYEGFEGCRISEWASFDAVCELADFIEEHGALGAKVYSQFGDDLEQARAAFEDYAGEYRSAADFTEEFMRETGTEIPASLDYYIDWTALARDMALNGEIMVFQTGFDEVHVFWSR
;
A
#
# COMPACT_ATOMS: atom_id res chain seq x y z
N GLN A 1 4.48 -33.63 -4.74
CA GLN A 1 4.41 -32.22 -4.34
C GLN A 1 4.46 -31.39 -5.61
N HIS A 2 3.30 -30.98 -6.14
CA HIS A 2 3.24 -30.09 -7.30
C HIS A 2 3.42 -28.65 -6.79
N ARG A 3 4.56 -28.03 -7.08
CA ARG A 3 4.70 -26.58 -7.00
C ARG A 3 3.95 -26.00 -8.20
N PRO A 4 2.96 -25.11 -8.04
CA PRO A 4 2.36 -24.42 -9.17
C PRO A 4 3.44 -23.57 -9.86
N VAL A 5 3.47 -23.63 -11.19
CA VAL A 5 4.37 -22.81 -12.01
C VAL A 5 3.69 -21.46 -12.18
N THR A 6 4.32 -20.37 -11.77
CA THR A 6 3.80 -19.01 -11.94
C THR A 6 4.48 -18.35 -13.13
N ARG A 7 3.70 -17.62 -13.95
CA ARG A 7 4.22 -16.84 -15.08
C ARG A 7 4.01 -15.35 -14.84
N HIS A 8 4.99 -14.55 -15.26
CA HIS A 8 4.92 -13.10 -15.29
C HIS A 8 4.49 -12.66 -16.69
N TYR A 9 3.45 -11.84 -16.77
CA TYR A 9 2.92 -11.30 -18.03
C TYR A 9 3.17 -9.79 -18.10
N GLU A 10 3.53 -9.30 -19.28
CA GLU A 10 3.73 -7.87 -19.55
C GLU A 10 2.39 -7.12 -19.42
N GLY A 11 2.38 -5.96 -18.75
CA GLY A 11 1.15 -5.19 -18.46
C GLY A 11 0.52 -5.44 -17.07
N PHE A 12 1.04 -6.39 -16.29
CA PHE A 12 0.56 -6.68 -14.92
C PHE A 12 1.48 -6.14 -13.81
N GLU A 13 2.40 -5.23 -14.14
CA GLU A 13 3.31 -4.59 -13.17
C GLU A 13 4.06 -5.60 -12.26
N GLY A 14 4.32 -6.80 -12.79
CA GLY A 14 5.01 -7.88 -12.08
C GLY A 14 4.13 -8.85 -11.29
N CYS A 15 2.81 -8.68 -11.25
CA CYS A 15 1.89 -9.61 -10.58
C CYS A 15 2.02 -11.04 -11.12
N ARG A 16 1.78 -12.01 -10.23
CA ARG A 16 1.76 -13.42 -10.59
C ARG A 16 0.34 -13.84 -10.89
N ILE A 17 0.17 -14.54 -12.02
CA ILE A 17 -1.11 -15.14 -12.37
C ILE A 17 -0.99 -16.65 -12.18
N SER A 18 -1.95 -17.22 -11.45
CA SER A 18 -2.08 -18.67 -11.31
C SER A 18 -2.45 -19.31 -12.66
N GLU A 19 -1.84 -20.45 -13.00
CA GLU A 19 -2.21 -21.23 -14.19
C GLU A 19 -3.65 -21.75 -14.16
N TRP A 20 -4.31 -21.71 -12.99
CA TRP A 20 -5.69 -22.13 -12.78
C TRP A 20 -6.67 -20.96 -12.66
N ALA A 21 -6.21 -19.73 -12.85
CA ALA A 21 -7.10 -18.57 -12.88
C ALA A 21 -8.13 -18.75 -14.01
N SER A 22 -9.40 -18.50 -13.71
CA SER A 22 -10.41 -18.41 -14.76
C SER A 22 -10.09 -17.22 -15.66
N PHE A 23 -10.55 -17.27 -16.91
CA PHE A 23 -10.39 -16.14 -17.83
C PHE A 23 -11.00 -14.85 -17.25
N ASP A 24 -12.15 -14.97 -16.58
CA ASP A 24 -12.80 -13.85 -15.89
C ASP A 24 -11.90 -13.25 -14.80
N ALA A 25 -11.25 -14.08 -13.98
CA ALA A 25 -10.33 -13.60 -12.94
C ALA A 25 -9.10 -12.88 -13.52
N VAL A 26 -8.63 -13.29 -14.70
CA VAL A 26 -7.52 -12.61 -15.41
C VAL A 26 -7.99 -11.25 -15.92
N CYS A 27 -9.19 -11.16 -16.49
CA CYS A 27 -9.77 -9.89 -16.94
C CYS A 27 -9.97 -8.93 -15.76
N GLU A 28 -10.56 -9.40 -14.65
CA GLU A 28 -10.78 -8.57 -13.46
C GLU A 28 -9.48 -8.06 -12.84
N LEU A 29 -8.41 -8.86 -12.87
CA LEU A 29 -7.09 -8.44 -12.44
C LEU A 29 -6.50 -7.42 -13.42
N ALA A 30 -6.66 -7.62 -14.73
CA ALA A 30 -6.19 -6.66 -15.73
C ALA A 30 -6.87 -5.30 -15.56
N ASP A 31 -8.19 -5.27 -15.39
CA ASP A 31 -8.97 -4.05 -15.13
C ASP A 31 -8.49 -3.35 -13.84
N PHE A 32 -8.21 -4.12 -12.78
CA PHE A 32 -7.69 -3.59 -11.53
C PHE A 32 -6.29 -2.98 -11.66
N ILE A 33 -5.39 -3.62 -12.41
CA ILE A 33 -4.05 -3.08 -12.67
C ILE A 33 -4.12 -1.88 -13.62
N GLU A 34 -5.05 -1.86 -14.58
CA GLU A 34 -5.27 -0.69 -15.43
C GLU A 34 -5.77 0.51 -14.60
N GLU A 35 -6.65 0.27 -13.63
CA GLU A 35 -7.20 1.31 -12.75
C GLU A 35 -6.16 1.86 -11.74
N HIS A 36 -5.38 0.98 -11.10
CA HIS A 36 -4.52 1.34 -9.97
C HIS A 36 -3.01 1.28 -10.27
N GLY A 37 -2.63 0.88 -11.49
CA GLY A 37 -1.24 0.81 -11.95
C GLY A 37 -0.33 -0.02 -11.04
N ALA A 38 0.91 0.46 -10.91
CA ALA A 38 1.94 -0.18 -10.09
C ALA A 38 1.57 -0.25 -8.59
N LEU A 39 0.74 0.69 -8.09
CA LEU A 39 0.25 0.63 -6.72
C LEU A 39 -0.70 -0.56 -6.54
N GLY A 40 -1.66 -0.73 -7.46
CA GLY A 40 -2.58 -1.86 -7.47
C GLY A 40 -1.84 -3.19 -7.42
N ALA A 41 -0.80 -3.34 -8.24
CA ALA A 41 0.01 -4.56 -8.24
C ALA A 41 0.69 -4.87 -6.90
N LYS A 42 1.22 -3.83 -6.23
CA LYS A 42 1.87 -4.00 -4.92
C LYS A 42 0.87 -4.36 -3.83
N VAL A 43 -0.30 -3.71 -3.82
CA VAL A 43 -1.39 -4.02 -2.89
C VAL A 43 -1.89 -5.44 -3.13
N TYR A 44 -2.11 -5.84 -4.38
CA TYR A 44 -2.52 -7.20 -4.74
C TYR A 44 -1.55 -8.27 -4.22
N SER A 45 -0.25 -8.07 -4.43
CA SER A 45 0.77 -8.98 -3.90
C SER A 45 0.87 -8.99 -2.38
N GLN A 46 0.55 -7.89 -1.70
CA GLN A 46 0.53 -7.82 -0.23
C GLN A 46 -0.55 -8.75 0.36
N PHE A 47 -1.71 -8.83 -0.29
CA PHE A 47 -2.82 -9.70 0.15
C PHE A 47 -2.73 -11.13 -0.40
N GLY A 48 -1.54 -11.55 -0.83
CA GLY A 48 -1.32 -12.93 -1.30
C GLY A 48 -2.09 -13.25 -2.57
N ASP A 49 -2.19 -12.28 -3.48
CA ASP A 49 -2.87 -12.40 -4.77
C ASP A 49 -4.41 -12.56 -4.64
N ASP A 50 -5.00 -12.02 -3.57
CA ASP A 50 -6.45 -11.91 -3.35
C ASP A 50 -6.99 -10.56 -3.85
N LEU A 51 -7.75 -10.59 -4.95
CA LEU A 51 -8.27 -9.39 -5.61
C LEU A 51 -9.38 -8.71 -4.81
N GLU A 52 -10.19 -9.47 -4.07
CA GLU A 52 -11.28 -8.91 -3.27
C GLU A 52 -10.70 -8.12 -2.10
N GLN A 53 -9.72 -8.69 -1.39
CA GLN A 53 -9.00 -7.98 -0.32
C GLN A 53 -8.21 -6.79 -0.85
N ALA A 54 -7.56 -6.91 -2.00
CA ALA A 54 -6.85 -5.80 -2.62
C ALA A 54 -7.77 -4.63 -2.95
N ARG A 55 -8.97 -4.90 -3.50
CA ARG A 55 -9.99 -3.88 -3.77
C ARG A 55 -10.53 -3.26 -2.48
N ALA A 56 -10.83 -4.08 -1.47
CA ALA A 56 -11.30 -3.59 -0.17
C ALA A 56 -10.28 -2.66 0.49
N ALA A 57 -8.98 -2.96 0.38
CA ALA A 57 -7.94 -2.09 0.94
C ALA A 57 -7.96 -0.67 0.36
N PHE A 58 -8.37 -0.47 -0.90
CA PHE A 58 -8.48 0.87 -1.50
C PHE A 58 -9.59 1.73 -0.88
N GLU A 59 -10.53 1.15 -0.12
CA GLU A 59 -11.50 1.93 0.67
C GLU A 59 -10.82 2.66 1.85
N ASP A 60 -9.68 2.15 2.31
CA ASP A 60 -8.88 2.67 3.42
C ASP A 60 -7.64 3.45 2.94
N TYR A 61 -7.60 3.84 1.67
CA TYR A 61 -6.51 4.60 1.10
C TYR A 61 -6.48 6.03 1.67
N ALA A 62 -5.37 6.39 2.33
CA ALA A 62 -5.18 7.67 2.99
C ALA A 62 -4.51 8.74 2.10
N GLY A 63 -3.96 8.33 0.95
CA GLY A 63 -3.37 9.24 -0.03
C GLY A 63 -1.89 8.97 -0.34
N GLU A 64 -1.35 9.83 -1.19
CA GLU A 64 0.05 9.83 -1.64
C GLU A 64 0.81 10.96 -0.94
N TYR A 65 2.00 10.64 -0.44
CA TYR A 65 2.87 11.51 0.33
C TYR A 65 4.31 11.34 -0.16
N ARG A 66 5.18 12.30 0.16
CA ARG A 66 6.61 12.17 -0.13
C ARG A 66 7.28 11.12 0.74
N SER A 67 6.76 10.92 1.95
CA SER A 67 7.23 9.91 2.89
C SER A 67 6.11 9.52 3.87
N ALA A 68 6.24 8.36 4.50
CA ALA A 68 5.34 7.99 5.61
C ALA A 68 5.47 8.95 6.80
N ALA A 69 6.63 9.59 6.98
CA ALA A 69 6.82 10.60 8.01
C ALA A 69 5.99 11.87 7.73
N ASP A 70 5.88 12.28 6.47
CA ASP A 70 5.04 13.43 6.07
C ASP A 70 3.57 13.15 6.40
N PHE A 71 3.07 11.95 6.08
CA PHE A 71 1.73 11.50 6.47
C PHE A 71 1.53 11.52 7.99
N THR A 72 2.46 10.92 8.74
CA THR A 72 2.35 10.84 10.20
C THR A 72 2.40 12.22 10.84
N GLU A 73 3.25 13.12 10.35
CA GLU A 73 3.30 14.50 10.82
C GLU A 73 1.97 15.22 10.56
N GLU A 74 1.44 15.17 9.34
CA GLU A 74 0.15 15.76 8.98
C GLU A 74 -0.97 15.22 9.89
N PHE A 75 -1.10 13.90 9.98
CA PHE A 75 -2.11 13.25 10.81
C PHE A 75 -2.01 13.65 12.29
N MET A 76 -0.80 13.67 12.86
CA MET A 76 -0.59 14.00 14.27
C MET A 76 -0.84 15.49 14.55
N ARG A 77 -0.55 16.38 13.59
CA ARG A 77 -0.88 17.80 13.71
C ARG A 77 -2.37 18.07 13.61
N GLU A 78 -3.10 17.29 12.81
CA GLU A 78 -4.55 17.45 12.63
C GLU A 78 -5.37 16.82 13.76
N THR A 79 -4.96 15.65 14.27
CA THR A 79 -5.78 14.85 15.19
C THR A 79 -5.16 14.64 16.57
N GLY A 80 -3.85 14.86 16.70
CA GLY A 80 -3.09 14.61 17.91
C GLY A 80 -3.15 15.74 18.94
N THR A 81 -2.27 15.64 19.93
CA THR A 81 -2.10 16.70 20.94
C THR A 81 -1.34 17.87 20.32
N GLU A 82 -1.74 19.10 20.65
CA GLU A 82 -1.02 20.30 20.23
C GLU A 82 0.45 20.23 20.67
N ILE A 83 1.35 20.32 19.69
CA ILE A 83 2.79 20.19 19.89
C ILE A 83 3.33 21.56 20.32
N PRO A 84 3.92 21.69 21.53
CA PRO A 84 4.57 22.92 21.92
C PRO A 84 5.72 23.27 20.95
N ALA A 85 5.82 24.53 20.53
CA ALA A 85 6.85 24.98 19.59
C ALA A 85 8.29 24.67 20.07
N SER A 86 8.51 24.55 21.38
CA SER A 86 9.82 24.16 21.93
C SER A 86 10.19 22.70 21.71
N LEU A 87 9.22 21.83 21.41
CA LEU A 87 9.40 20.40 21.19
C LEU A 87 9.32 20.01 19.70
N ASP A 88 8.80 20.88 18.84
CA ASP A 88 8.51 20.58 17.42
C ASP A 88 9.72 20.02 16.66
N TYR A 89 10.89 20.64 16.83
CA TYR A 89 12.15 20.19 16.19
C TYR A 89 12.79 18.94 16.81
N TYR A 90 12.21 18.40 17.89
CA TYR A 90 12.73 17.21 18.56
C TYR A 90 11.93 15.94 18.24
N ILE A 91 10.85 16.04 17.47
CA ILE A 91 10.02 14.90 17.11
C ILE A 91 10.65 14.16 15.94
N ASP A 92 10.86 12.85 16.12
CA ASP A 92 11.29 11.96 15.06
C ASP A 92 10.06 11.33 14.37
N TRP A 93 9.55 12.02 13.35
CA TRP A 93 8.41 11.56 12.56
C TRP A 93 8.69 10.26 11.80
N THR A 94 9.94 10.00 11.44
CA THR A 94 10.32 8.76 10.74
C THR A 94 10.21 7.56 11.67
N ALA A 95 10.68 7.70 12.91
CA ALA A 95 10.53 6.66 13.92
C ALA A 95 9.05 6.39 14.22
N LEU A 96 8.24 7.44 14.37
CA LEU A 96 6.81 7.27 14.64
C LEU A 96 6.06 6.59 13.48
N ALA A 97 6.30 7.02 12.24
CA ALA A 97 5.69 6.39 11.06
C ALA A 97 6.06 4.91 10.95
N ARG A 98 7.32 4.57 11.26
CA ARG A 98 7.79 3.19 11.30
C ARG A 98 7.07 2.38 12.37
N ASP A 99 6.88 2.92 13.56
CA ASP A 99 6.18 2.24 14.64
C ASP A 99 4.71 2.00 14.27
N MET A 100 4.02 2.98 13.68
CA MET A 100 2.65 2.82 13.18
C MET A 100 2.54 1.69 12.14
N ALA A 101 3.49 1.60 11.21
CA ALA A 101 3.52 0.52 10.22
C ALA A 101 3.80 -0.85 10.87
N LEU A 102 4.74 -0.92 11.82
CA LEU A 102 5.09 -2.16 12.52
C LEU A 102 3.96 -2.68 13.43
N ASN A 103 3.19 -1.78 14.02
CA ASN A 103 2.01 -2.11 14.81
C ASN A 103 0.83 -2.51 13.94
N GLY A 104 0.94 -2.34 12.62
CA GLY A 104 -0.15 -2.61 11.69
C GLY A 104 -1.27 -1.59 11.81
N GLU A 105 -0.99 -0.34 12.16
CA GLU A 105 -1.95 0.76 12.11
C GLU A 105 -2.10 1.30 10.68
N ILE A 106 -1.01 1.24 9.91
CA ILE A 106 -0.96 1.65 8.51
C ILE A 106 -0.18 0.65 7.66
N MET A 107 -0.47 0.62 6.36
CA MET A 107 0.37 0.01 5.35
C MET A 107 0.98 1.10 4.47
N VAL A 108 2.22 0.90 4.06
CA VAL A 108 3.01 1.88 3.30
C VAL A 108 3.59 1.22 2.05
N PHE A 109 3.30 1.81 0.89
CA PHE A 109 3.77 1.33 -0.41
C PHE A 109 4.53 2.44 -1.13
N GLN A 110 5.80 2.19 -1.46
CA GLN A 110 6.60 3.13 -2.25
C GLN A 110 6.55 2.74 -3.73
N THR A 111 6.05 3.60 -4.61
CA THR A 111 5.96 3.38 -6.07
C THR A 111 7.08 4.11 -6.83
N GLY A 112 7.64 5.17 -6.24
CA GLY A 112 8.69 6.00 -6.84
C GLY A 112 9.57 6.71 -5.82
N PHE A 113 10.40 7.64 -6.30
CA PHE A 113 11.13 8.59 -5.44
C PHE A 113 10.16 9.66 -4.97
N ASP A 114 10.06 9.89 -3.66
CA ASP A 114 9.08 10.80 -3.04
C ASP A 114 7.61 10.46 -3.41
N GLU A 115 7.32 9.19 -3.70
CA GLU A 115 5.98 8.70 -4.05
C GLU A 115 5.65 7.51 -3.13
N VAL A 116 5.02 7.82 -2.00
CA VAL A 116 4.67 6.89 -0.93
C VAL A 116 3.17 6.93 -0.68
N HIS A 117 2.52 5.79 -0.89
CA HIS A 117 1.09 5.60 -0.70
C HIS A 117 0.84 5.00 0.69
N VAL A 118 -0.08 5.60 1.44
CA VAL A 118 -0.44 5.16 2.79
C VAL A 118 -1.88 4.66 2.81
N PHE A 119 -2.10 3.55 3.50
CA PHE A 119 -3.41 2.96 3.74
C PHE A 119 -3.59 2.78 5.24
N TRP A 120 -4.79 2.98 5.75
CA TRP A 120 -5.15 2.52 7.08
C TRP A 120 -5.28 1.00 7.09
N SER A 121 -4.84 0.37 8.17
CA SER A 121 -5.05 -1.06 8.40
C SER A 121 -6.29 -1.24 9.28
N ARG A 122 -7.31 -1.92 8.76
CA ARG A 122 -8.54 -2.26 9.50
C ARG A 122 -8.71 -3.75 9.71
#